data_AF-A0A7S4E090-F1
#
_entry.id   AF-A0A7S4E090-F1
#
_cell.length_a   1.000
_cell.length_b   1.000
_cell.length_c   1.000
_cell.angle_alpha   90.00
_cell.angle_beta   90.00
_cell.angle_gamma   90.00
#
_symmetry.space_group_name_H-M   'P 1'
#
loop_
_entity.id
_entity.type
_entity.pdbx_description
1 polymer ?
#
loop_
_entity_poly.entity_id
_entity_poly.type
_entity_poly.pdbx_seq_one_letter_code
_entity_poly.pdbx_strand_id
1 'polypeptide(L)'
;VCAAMGIDTVLTDLKECLARTSRNLTRNAKALVASSCQIGRRLGKISLESLGWGKRELPPPIARLDIRVVLVADCIFNPKLHTILAETLSLLLRKDTYALIAHQC
;
A
#
# COMPACT_ATOMS: atom_id res chain seq x y z
N VAL A 1 -0.01 6.60 7.66
CA VAL A 1 -0.30 8.03 7.36
C VAL A 1 -1.58 8.17 6.57
N CYS A 2 -1.69 7.66 5.33
CA CYS A 2 -2.90 7.77 4.49
C CYS A 2 -4.19 7.41 5.23
N ALA A 3 -4.27 6.24 5.85
CA ALA A 3 -5.43 5.85 6.64
C ALA A 3 -5.77 6.85 7.76
N ALA A 4 -4.77 7.34 8.50
CA ALA A 4 -4.97 8.34 9.55
C ALA A 4 -5.43 9.70 9.01
N MET A 5 -5.17 10.01 7.74
CA MET A 5 -5.70 11.20 7.07
C MET A 5 -7.13 10.99 6.52
N GLY A 6 -7.73 9.83 6.74
CA GLY A 6 -9.06 9.47 6.24
C GLY A 6 -9.09 8.90 4.83
N ILE A 7 -7.94 8.50 4.28
CA ILE A 7 -7.84 7.90 2.95
C ILE A 7 -7.99 6.39 3.08
N ASP A 8 -8.95 5.80 2.36
CA ASP A 8 -9.08 4.34 2.26
C ASP A 8 -7.79 3.75 1.67
N THR A 9 -7.18 2.84 2.42
CA THR A 9 -5.83 2.34 2.17
C THR A 9 -5.85 0.82 2.05
N VAL A 10 -5.30 0.30 0.95
CA VAL A 10 -5.03 -1.13 0.79
C VAL A 10 -3.55 -1.38 1.02
N LEU A 11 -3.24 -2.18 2.03
CA LEU A 11 -1.87 -2.60 2.33
C LEU A 11 -1.59 -3.91 1.62
N THR A 12 -0.57 -3.91 0.77
CA THR A 12 -0.23 -5.07 -0.07
C THR A 12 1.12 -5.65 0.29
N ASP A 13 1.21 -6.97 0.35
CA ASP A 13 2.46 -7.70 0.61
C ASP A 13 2.39 -9.12 0.03
N LEU A 14 3.48 -9.88 0.14
CA LEU A 14 3.49 -11.32 -0.08
C LEU A 14 2.54 -12.01 0.91
N LYS A 15 1.93 -13.12 0.49
CA LYS A 15 0.88 -13.82 1.26
C LYS A 15 1.37 -14.22 2.66
N GLU A 16 2.61 -14.68 2.75
CA GLU A 16 3.28 -15.06 4.00
C GLU A 16 3.54 -13.87 4.93
N CYS A 17 3.66 -12.65 4.40
CA CYS A 17 3.89 -11.43 5.18
C CYS A 17 2.60 -10.85 5.76
N LEU A 18 1.44 -11.12 5.14
CA LEU A 18 0.16 -10.53 5.54
C LEU A 18 -0.23 -10.82 6.99
N ALA A 19 0.08 -12.01 7.51
CA ALA A 19 -0.20 -12.35 8.91
C ALA A 19 0.57 -11.44 9.88
N ARG A 20 1.83 -11.09 9.54
CA ARG A 20 2.64 -10.16 10.33
C ARG A 20 2.11 -8.73 10.21
N THR A 21 1.76 -8.30 9.00
CA THR A 21 1.19 -6.97 8.74
C THR A 21 -0.13 -6.77 9.48
N SER A 22 -1.02 -7.77 9.46
CA SER A 22 -2.28 -7.78 10.21
C SER A 22 -2.05 -7.64 11.72
N ARG A 23 -1.14 -8.44 12.31
CA ARG A 23 -0.78 -8.30 13.74
C ARG A 23 -0.24 -6.92 14.08
N ASN A 24 0.60 -6.34 13.23
CA ASN A 24 1.14 -5.00 13.43
C ASN A 24 0.03 -3.93 13.41
N LEU A 25 -0.95 -4.07 12.52
CA LEU A 25 -2.11 -3.16 12.47
C LEU A 25 -2.96 -3.28 13.73
N THR A 26 -3.31 -4.50 14.15
CA THR A 26 -4.09 -4.72 15.38
C THR A 26 -3.39 -4.13 16.59
N ARG A 27 -2.08 -4.36 16.73
CA ARG A 27 -1.27 -3.80 17.83
C ARG A 27 -1.29 -2.27 17.86
N ASN A 28 -1.31 -1.63 16.69
CA ASN A 28 -1.24 -0.18 16.56
C ASN A 28 -2.60 0.49 16.29
N ALA A 29 -3.70 -0.25 16.27
CA ALA A 29 -5.01 0.27 15.86
C ALA A 29 -5.44 1.47 16.72
N LYS A 30 -5.25 1.39 18.05
CA LYS A 30 -5.58 2.51 18.97
C LYS A 30 -4.78 3.76 18.67
N ALA A 31 -3.47 3.61 18.43
CA ALA A 31 -2.59 4.73 18.10
C ALA A 31 -2.97 5.37 16.75
N LEU A 32 -3.38 4.54 15.78
CA LEU A 32 -3.80 5.01 14.46
C LEU A 32 -5.11 5.81 14.51
N VAL A 33 -6.09 5.34 15.28
CA VAL A 33 -7.35 6.07 15.54
C VAL A 33 -7.07 7.39 16.26
N ALA A 34 -6.23 7.37 17.29
CA ALA A 34 -5.84 8.58 18.02
C ALA A 34 -5.16 9.61 17.10
N SER A 35 -4.22 9.15 16.27
CA SER A 35 -3.53 10.01 15.28
C SER A 35 -4.52 10.64 14.30
N SER A 36 -5.51 9.87 13.83
CA SER A 36 -6.57 10.39 12.95
C SER A 36 -7.40 11.48 13.64
N CYS A 37 -7.80 11.25 14.89
CA CYS A 37 -8.55 12.22 15.69
C CYS A 37 -7.77 13.52 15.90
N GLN A 38 -6.47 13.44 16.19
CA GLN A 38 -5.59 14.61 16.36
C GLN A 38 -5.52 15.50 15.11
N ILE A 39 -5.64 14.90 13.91
CA ILE A 39 -5.63 15.62 12.63
C ILE A 39 -7.04 16.12 12.24
N GLY A 40 -8.06 15.86 13.08
CA GLY A 40 -9.45 16.23 12.80
C GLY A 40 -10.09 15.41 11.68
N ARG A 41 -9.61 14.18 11.47
CA ARG A 41 -10.10 13.26 10.42
C ARG A 41 -10.66 11.98 11.04
N ARG A 42 -11.60 11.34 10.34
CA ARG A 42 -12.01 9.96 10.61
C ARG A 42 -10.99 9.01 9.99
N LEU A 43 -10.70 7.90 10.66
CA LEU A 43 -9.82 6.87 10.13
C LEU A 43 -10.41 6.28 8.83
N GLY A 44 -9.62 6.27 7.76
CA GLY A 44 -9.96 5.61 6.50
C GLY A 44 -10.01 4.09 6.66
N LYS A 45 -10.74 3.41 5.77
CA LYS A 45 -10.78 1.94 5.78
C LYS A 45 -9.40 1.39 5.46
N ILE A 46 -9.03 0.31 6.14
CA ILE A 46 -7.77 -0.39 5.89
C ILE A 46 -8.12 -1.83 5.53
N SER A 47 -7.68 -2.27 4.36
CA SER A 47 -7.71 -3.68 3.96
C SER A 47 -6.30 -4.19 3.71
N LEU A 48 -6.15 -5.51 3.75
CA LEU A 48 -4.91 -6.20 3.41
C LEU A 48 -5.18 -7.10 2.22
N GLU A 49 -4.33 -7.01 1.21
CA GLU A 49 -4.43 -7.83 0.00
C GLU A 49 -3.07 -8.43 -0.35
N SER A 50 -3.07 -9.65 -0.88
CA SER A 50 -1.82 -10.22 -1.38
C SER A 50 -1.50 -9.64 -2.75
N LEU A 51 -0.27 -9.15 -2.92
CA LEU A 51 0.26 -8.73 -4.22
C LEU A 51 1.71 -9.16 -4.35
N GLY A 52 1.95 -10.18 -5.18
CA GLY A 52 3.29 -10.43 -5.70
C GLY A 52 3.57 -9.49 -6.87
N TRP A 53 4.77 -8.90 -6.92
CA TRP A 53 5.19 -8.05 -8.03
C TRP A 53 5.63 -8.87 -9.26
N GLY A 54 5.71 -8.20 -10.40
CA GLY A 54 6.15 -8.79 -11.69
C GLY A 54 5.12 -9.78 -12.25
N LYS A 55 3.87 -9.66 -11.83
CA LYS A 55 2.76 -10.44 -12.38
C LYS A 55 2.21 -9.75 -13.62
N ARG A 56 1.68 -10.53 -14.55
CA ARG A 56 1.09 -10.02 -15.80
C ARG A 56 -0.24 -9.30 -15.58
N GLU A 57 -0.90 -9.57 -14.46
CA GLU A 57 -2.19 -8.99 -14.10
C GLU A 57 -2.26 -8.72 -12.59
N LEU A 58 -3.10 -7.74 -12.22
CA LEU A 58 -3.41 -7.46 -10.83
C LEU A 58 -4.48 -8.45 -10.34
N PRO A 59 -4.40 -8.91 -9.08
CA PRO A 59 -5.45 -9.76 -8.52
C PRO A 59 -6.79 -8.98 -8.49
N PRO A 60 -7.95 -9.67 -8.66
CA PRO A 60 -9.24 -9.01 -8.82
C PRO A 60 -9.60 -7.96 -7.75
N PRO A 61 -9.29 -8.16 -6.44
CA PRO A 61 -9.55 -7.15 -5.42
C PRO A 61 -8.84 -5.83 -5.67
N ILE A 62 -7.63 -5.85 -6.25
CA ILE A 62 -6.81 -4.67 -6.54
C ILE A 62 -7.15 -4.08 -7.90
N ALA A 63 -7.36 -4.93 -8.92
CA ALA A 63 -7.65 -4.50 -10.29
C ALA A 63 -8.92 -3.62 -10.40
N ARG A 64 -9.88 -3.82 -9.49
CA ARG A 64 -11.16 -3.11 -9.44
C ARG A 64 -11.11 -1.79 -8.66
N LEU A 65 -10.01 -1.48 -7.98
CA LEU A 65 -9.88 -0.26 -7.19
C LEU A 65 -9.64 0.95 -8.09
N ASP A 66 -10.20 2.09 -7.70
CA ASP A 66 -9.80 3.40 -8.24
C ASP A 66 -8.63 3.95 -7.40
N ILE A 67 -7.42 3.57 -7.78
CA ILE A 67 -6.20 3.92 -7.04
C ILE A 67 -5.74 5.30 -7.48
N ARG A 68 -5.77 6.26 -6.55
CA ARG A 68 -5.28 7.63 -6.78
C ARG A 68 -3.79 7.78 -6.48
N VAL A 69 -3.29 7.02 -5.51
CA VAL A 69 -1.91 7.12 -5.03
C VAL A 69 -1.38 5.72 -4.73
N VAL A 70 -0.18 5.43 -5.22
CA VAL A 70 0.62 4.25 -4.84
C VAL A 70 1.79 4.74 -4.00
N LEU A 71 1.94 4.18 -2.79
CA LEU A 71 3.08 4.45 -1.92
C LEU A 71 4.00 3.26 -1.88
N VAL A 72 5.29 3.50 -2.10
CA VAL A 72 6.35 2.49 -2.01
C VAL A 72 7.46 3.08 -1.12
N ALA A 73 7.83 2.37 -0.06
CA ALA A 73 8.87 2.84 0.88
C ALA A 73 9.87 1.71 1.17
N ASP A 74 11.17 1.97 0.95
CA ASP A 74 12.29 1.07 1.25
C ASP A 74 12.13 -0.36 0.70
N CYS A 75 11.46 -0.47 -0.44
CA CYS A 75 11.08 -1.73 -1.06
C CYS A 75 12.15 -2.30 -2.02
N ILE A 76 13.14 -1.49 -2.39
CA ILE A 76 14.10 -1.81 -3.45
C ILE A 76 15.48 -2.06 -2.83
N PHE A 77 15.68 -3.23 -2.24
CA PHE A 77 16.97 -3.61 -1.64
C PHE A 77 17.87 -4.42 -2.60
N ASN A 78 17.37 -4.71 -3.80
CA ASN A 78 18.08 -5.46 -4.84
C ASN A 78 17.80 -4.83 -6.22
N PRO A 79 18.82 -4.59 -7.06
CA PRO A 79 18.66 -4.06 -8.42
C PRO A 79 17.60 -4.78 -9.27
N LYS A 80 17.45 -6.11 -9.10
CA LYS A 80 16.45 -6.91 -9.84
C LYS A 80 15.00 -6.52 -9.53
N LEU A 81 14.76 -5.92 -8.36
CA LEU A 81 13.42 -5.50 -7.94
C LEU A 81 12.97 -4.22 -8.63
N HIS A 82 13.88 -3.41 -9.20
CA HIS A 82 13.48 -2.21 -9.94
C HIS A 82 12.59 -2.56 -11.12
N THR A 83 13.01 -3.52 -11.95
CA THR A 83 12.24 -3.96 -13.13
C THR A 83 10.90 -4.57 -12.70
N ILE A 84 10.93 -5.46 -11.71
CA ILE A 84 9.74 -6.15 -11.19
C ILE A 84 8.72 -5.16 -10.59
N LEU A 85 9.20 -4.13 -9.88
CA LEU A 85 8.36 -3.07 -9.35
C LEU A 85 7.81 -2.18 -10.47
N ALA A 86 8.64 -1.79 -11.44
CA ALA A 86 8.21 -0.98 -12.58
C ALA A 86 7.10 -1.66 -13.38
N GLU A 87 7.22 -2.97 -13.63
CA GLU A 87 6.17 -3.77 -14.26
C GLU A 87 4.85 -3.70 -13.47
N THR A 88 4.93 -3.84 -12.15
CA THR A 88 3.75 -3.78 -11.28
C THR A 88 3.12 -2.39 -11.26
N LEU A 89 3.95 -1.35 -11.19
CA LEU A 89 3.50 0.05 -11.24
C LEU A 89 2.82 0.36 -12.57
N SER A 90 3.28 -0.20 -13.70
CA SER A 90 2.62 0.02 -15.00
C SER A 90 1.17 -0.51 -15.05
N LEU A 91 0.85 -1.51 -14.22
CA LEU A 91 -0.53 -2.00 -14.08
C LEU A 91 -1.37 -1.17 -13.11
N LEU A 92 -0.74 -0.59 -12.08
CA LEU A 92 -1.41 0.21 -11.05
C LEU A 92 -1.64 1.66 -11.49
N LEU A 93 -0.72 2.23 -12.27
CA LEU A 93 -0.74 3.63 -12.66
C LEU A 93 -1.67 3.86 -13.85
N ARG A 94 -2.79 4.54 -13.58
CA ARG A 94 -3.72 5.04 -14.60
C ARG A 94 -3.50 6.55 -14.79
N LYS A 95 -4.25 7.16 -15.71
CA LYS A 95 -4.14 8.58 -16.11
C LYS A 95 -4.12 9.58 -14.92
N ASP A 96 -4.75 9.22 -13.79
CA ASP A 96 -4.85 10.08 -12.61
C ASP A 96 -4.27 9.45 -11.32
N THR A 97 -3.40 8.45 -11.49
CA THR A 97 -2.71 7.78 -10.39
C THR A 97 -1.29 8.31 -10.23
N TYR A 98 -0.89 8.62 -9.01
CA TYR A 98 0.46 9.09 -8.68
C TYR A 98 1.24 8.03 -7.91
N ALA A 99 2.50 7.81 -8.24
CA ALA A 99 3.41 7.01 -7.42
C ALA A 99 4.32 7.92 -6.57
N LEU A 100 4.37 7.68 -5.27
CA LEU A 100 5.40 8.24 -4.40
C LEU A 100 6.30 7.10 -3.92
N ILE A 101 7.56 7.14 -4.34
CA ILE A 101 8.56 6.13 -4.03
C ILE A 101 9.61 6.78 -3.14
N ALA A 102 9.65 6.40 -1.87
CA ALA A 102 10.69 6.80 -0.93
C ALA A 102 11.70 5.66 -0.82
N HIS A 103 12.94 5.91 -1.24
CA HIS A 103 14.03 4.95 -1.15
C HIS A 103 15.30 5.70 -0.78
N GLN A 104 16.05 5.19 0.20
CA GLN A 104 17.39 5.72 0.49
C GLN A 104 18.33 5.33 -0.65
N CYS A 105 18.84 6.33 -1.37
CA CYS A 105 19.83 6.14 -2.44
C CYS A 105 21.21 5.76 -1.88
#